data_AF-A0A4Y3PE12-F1
#
_entry.id   AF-A0A4Y3PE12-F1
#
_cell.length_a   1.000
_cell.length_b   1.000
_cell.length_c   1.000
_cell.angle_alpha   90.00
_cell.angle_beta   90.00
_cell.angle_gamma   90.00
#
_symmetry.space_group_name_H-M   'P 1'
#
loop_
_entity.id
_entity.type
_entity.pdbx_description
1 polymer ?
#
loop_
_entity_poly.entity_id
_entity_poly.type
_entity_poly.pdbx_seq_one_letter_code
_entity_poly.pdbx_strand_id
1 'polypeptide(L)'
;MLQYTFDEKMISIQERASQQDTTYVIEVKSEEMRARLKQVRQFFDENRDYTDVMFYSREDGTYEAIVREDMKNAFLIHAFRFQCLTSLRWA
;
A
#
# COMPACT_ATOMS: atom_id res chain seq x y z
N MET A 1 15.04 -2.44 -8.42
CA MET A 1 13.94 -1.96 -7.52
C MET A 1 12.65 -2.67 -7.88
N LEU A 2 11.73 -2.94 -6.95
CA LEU A 2 10.43 -3.51 -7.31
C LEU A 2 9.60 -2.50 -8.09
N GLN A 3 9.08 -2.92 -9.23
CA GLN A 3 8.04 -2.25 -9.98
C GLN A 3 6.75 -3.03 -9.84
N TYR A 4 5.62 -2.33 -9.82
CA TYR A 4 4.31 -2.94 -9.69
C TYR A 4 3.31 -2.33 -10.66
N THR A 5 2.24 -3.08 -10.89
CA THR A 5 1.05 -2.61 -11.61
C THR A 5 -0.18 -2.85 -10.76
N PHE A 6 -1.28 -2.17 -11.07
CA PHE A 6 -2.58 -2.36 -10.43
C PHE A 6 -3.70 -2.12 -11.46
N ASP A 7 -4.93 -2.49 -11.11
CA ASP A 7 -6.10 -2.18 -11.93
C ASP A 7 -6.60 -0.77 -11.60
N GLU A 8 -6.40 0.17 -12.53
CA GLU A 8 -6.78 1.58 -12.37
C GLU A 8 -8.29 1.81 -12.18
N LYS A 9 -9.13 0.83 -12.53
CA LYS A 9 -10.58 0.86 -12.27
C LYS A 9 -10.90 0.57 -10.81
N MET A 10 -10.01 -0.11 -10.10
CA MET A 10 -10.21 -0.57 -8.72
C MET A 10 -9.47 0.31 -7.71
N ILE A 11 -8.27 0.79 -8.06
CA ILE A 11 -7.39 1.56 -7.19
C ILE A 11 -6.57 2.56 -7.99
N SER A 12 -6.23 3.69 -7.38
CA SER A 12 -5.17 4.59 -7.85
C SER A 12 -4.13 4.72 -6.76
N ILE A 13 -2.85 4.65 -7.12
CA ILE A 13 -1.74 4.75 -6.18
C ILE A 13 -0.75 5.79 -6.70
N GLN A 14 -0.43 6.78 -5.86
CA GLN A 14 0.60 7.77 -6.15
C GLN A 14 1.70 7.68 -5.10
N GLU A 15 2.95 7.57 -5.56
CA GLU A 15 4.13 7.57 -4.69
C GLU A 15 4.67 8.99 -4.50
N ARG A 16 4.96 9.34 -3.26
CA ARG A 16 5.71 10.54 -2.87
C ARG A 16 6.90 10.09 -2.04
N ALA A 17 8.04 9.93 -2.68
CA ALA A 17 9.27 9.53 -2.00
C ALA A 17 9.92 10.72 -1.26
N SER A 18 10.43 10.45 -0.07
CA SER A 18 11.30 11.33 0.72
C SER A 18 12.64 10.62 0.98
N GLN A 19 13.54 11.23 1.78
CA GLN A 19 14.83 10.60 2.09
C GLN A 19 14.73 9.37 3.01
N GLN A 20 13.67 9.25 3.80
CA GLN A 20 13.53 8.18 4.81
C GLN A 20 12.33 7.26 4.52
N ASP A 21 11.28 7.83 3.93
CA ASP A 21 9.98 7.18 3.81
C ASP A 21 9.41 7.40 2.39
N THR A 22 8.62 6.44 1.91
CA THR A 22 7.75 6.62 0.74
C THR A 22 6.29 6.70 1.21
N THR A 23 5.61 7.80 0.88
CA THR A 23 4.16 7.93 1.11
C THR A 23 3.40 7.47 -0.12
N TYR A 24 2.50 6.50 0.07
CA TYR A 24 1.54 6.06 -0.95
C TYR A 24 0.19 6.72 -0.67
N VAL A 25 -0.26 7.57 -1.58
CA VAL A 25 -1.63 8.11 -1.58
C VAL A 25 -2.48 7.18 -2.41
N ILE A 26 -3.47 6.56 -1.77
CA ILE A 26 -4.26 5.46 -2.30
C ILE A 26 -5.73 5.88 -2.38
N GLU A 27 -6.26 5.96 -3.60
CA GLU A 27 -7.68 6.16 -3.85
C GLU A 27 -8.32 4.80 -4.17
N VAL A 28 -9.32 4.41 -3.39
CA VAL A 28 -10.05 3.15 -3.57
C VAL A 28 -11.34 3.41 -4.31
N LYS A 29 -11.52 2.77 -5.48
CA LYS A 29 -12.65 3.01 -6.39
C LYS A 29 -13.72 1.92 -6.33
N SER A 30 -13.47 0.82 -5.62
CA SER A 30 -14.42 -0.28 -5.45
C SER A 30 -14.42 -0.85 -4.03
N GLU A 31 -15.58 -1.36 -3.59
CA GLU A 31 -15.73 -1.95 -2.26
C GLU A 31 -14.91 -3.24 -2.09
N GLU A 32 -14.74 -4.02 -3.16
CA GLU A 32 -13.86 -5.18 -3.14
C GLU A 32 -12.40 -4.79 -2.87
N MET A 33 -11.92 -3.73 -3.53
CA MET A 33 -10.57 -3.22 -3.28
C MET A 33 -10.44 -2.63 -1.87
N ARG A 34 -11.50 -2.01 -1.34
CA ARG A 34 -11.53 -1.53 0.06
C ARG A 34 -11.33 -2.67 1.04
N ALA A 35 -11.99 -3.81 0.81
CA ALA A 35 -11.82 -5.01 1.63
C ALA A 35 -10.39 -5.55 1.58
N ARG A 36 -9.79 -5.63 0.37
CA ARG A 36 -8.40 -6.06 0.18
C ARG A 36 -7.40 -5.13 0.88
N LEU A 37 -7.56 -3.81 0.73
CA LEU A 37 -6.69 -2.83 1.37
C LEU A 37 -6.78 -2.90 2.90
N LYS A 38 -7.97 -3.18 3.45
CA LYS A 38 -8.15 -3.42 4.88
C LYS A 38 -7.34 -4.63 5.37
N GLN A 39 -7.20 -5.68 4.57
CA GLN A 39 -6.35 -6.83 4.91
C GLN A 39 -4.86 -6.47 4.92
N VAL A 40 -4.41 -5.65 3.97
CA VAL A 40 -3.03 -5.12 3.97
C VAL A 40 -2.79 -4.34 5.27
N ARG A 41 -3.67 -3.39 5.60
CA ARG A 41 -3.57 -2.61 6.83
C ARG A 41 -3.55 -3.50 8.08
N GLN A 42 -4.49 -4.44 8.19
CA GLN A 42 -4.58 -5.35 9.33
C GLN A 42 -3.30 -6.17 9.51
N PHE A 43 -2.68 -6.62 8.42
CA PHE A 43 -1.40 -7.33 8.48
C PHE A 43 -0.29 -6.49 9.12
N PHE A 44 -0.21 -5.20 8.81
CA PHE A 44 0.79 -4.31 9.38
C PHE A 44 0.44 -3.86 10.80
N ASP A 45 -0.85 -3.63 11.10
CA ASP A 45 -1.32 -3.25 12.44
C ASP A 45 -1.15 -4.38 13.48
N GLU A 46 -1.36 -5.64 13.09
CA GLU A 46 -1.25 -6.80 14.00
C GLU A 46 0.18 -7.30 14.21
N ASN A 47 1.10 -6.93 13.31
CA ASN A 47 2.45 -7.44 13.31
C ASN A 47 3.41 -6.46 14.00
N ARG A 48 3.82 -6.80 15.23
CA ARG A 48 4.67 -5.94 16.09
C ARG A 48 6.02 -5.60 15.47
N ASP A 49 6.50 -6.41 14.53
CA ASP A 49 7.77 -6.17 13.82
C ASP A 49 7.63 -5.08 12.74
N TYR A 50 6.40 -4.72 12.36
CA TYR A 50 6.10 -3.83 11.23
C TYR A 50 5.38 -2.54 11.65
N THR A 51 5.70 -1.99 12.82
CA THR A 51 5.24 -0.67 13.28
C THR A 51 5.63 0.49 12.35
N ASP A 52 6.42 0.20 11.32
CA ASP A 52 7.07 1.14 10.42
C ASP A 52 6.26 1.40 9.13
N VAL A 53 5.06 0.82 9.04
CA VAL A 53 4.05 1.16 8.03
C VAL A 53 2.84 1.78 8.73
N MET A 54 2.65 3.08 8.53
CA MET A 54 1.53 3.81 9.13
C MET A 54 0.41 4.02 8.12
N PHE A 55 -0.81 3.62 8.48
CA PHE A 55 -2.00 3.82 7.66
C PHE A 55 -2.91 4.91 8.22
N TYR A 56 -3.24 5.89 7.39
CA TYR A 56 -4.20 6.95 7.68
C TYR A 56 -5.36 6.89 6.69
N SER A 57 -6.58 7.13 7.18
CA SER A 57 -7.77 7.32 6.34
C SER A 57 -8.12 8.81 6.38
N ARG A 58 -8.37 9.40 5.21
CA ARG A 58 -8.80 10.80 5.08
C ARG A 58 -10.31 10.90 4.91
N GLU A 59 -10.85 12.09 5.17
CA GLU A 59 -12.29 12.36 5.10
C GLU A 59 -12.87 12.19 3.68
N ASP A 60 -12.04 12.38 2.65
CA ASP A 60 -12.39 12.18 1.25
C ASP A 60 -12.40 10.69 0.81
N GLY A 61 -12.14 9.77 1.74
CA GLY A 61 -12.10 8.34 1.47
C GLY A 61 -10.79 7.85 0.87
N THR A 62 -9.78 8.72 0.71
CA THR A 62 -8.42 8.32 0.37
C THR A 62 -7.68 7.76 1.58
N TYR A 63 -6.70 6.91 1.31
CA TYR A 63 -5.81 6.33 2.31
C TYR A 63 -4.39 6.84 2.06
N GLU A 64 -3.64 7.02 3.14
CA GLU A 64 -2.20 7.24 3.07
C GLU A 64 -1.50 6.11 3.80
N ALA A 65 -0.57 5.45 3.11
CA ALA A 65 0.38 4.52 3.73
C ALA A 65 1.76 5.16 3.70
N ILE A 66 2.29 5.50 4.88
CA ILE A 66 3.66 6.01 5.04
C ILE A 66 4.53 4.80 5.37
N VAL A 67 5.47 4.49 4.49
CA VAL A 67 6.29 3.27 4.53
C VAL A 67 7.75 3.67 4.61
N ARG A 68 8.46 3.25 5.67
CA ARG A 68 9.92 3.42 5.73
C ARG A 68 10.60 2.71 4.55
N GLU A 69 11.69 3.28 4.04
CA GLU A 69 12.32 2.81 2.80
C GLU A 69 12.77 1.32 2.84
N ASP A 70 13.27 0.85 3.98
CA ASP A 70 13.66 -0.57 4.19
C ASP A 70 12.47 -1.54 4.18
N MET A 71 11.26 -1.04 4.48
CA MET A 71 10.01 -1.80 4.50
C MET A 71 9.23 -1.73 3.19
N LYS A 72 9.67 -0.91 2.23
CA LYS A 72 9.02 -0.72 0.93
C LYS A 72 8.72 -2.04 0.21
N ASN A 73 9.70 -2.93 0.17
CA ASN A 73 9.53 -4.23 -0.49
C ASN A 73 8.50 -5.11 0.23
N ALA A 74 8.54 -5.15 1.57
CA ALA A 74 7.57 -5.91 2.34
C ALA A 74 6.15 -5.39 2.11
N PHE A 75 5.96 -4.07 2.16
CA PHE A 75 4.68 -3.42 1.84
C PHE A 75 4.14 -3.84 0.47
N LEU A 76 4.95 -3.73 -0.59
CA LEU A 76 4.53 -4.08 -1.95
C LEU A 76 4.21 -5.57 -2.08
N ILE A 77 5.00 -6.46 -1.47
CA ILE A 77 4.75 -7.91 -1.46
C ILE A 77 3.43 -8.24 -0.78
N HIS A 78 3.11 -7.60 0.35
CA HIS A 78 1.84 -7.82 1.05
C HIS A 78 0.65 -7.23 0.30
N ALA A 79 0.81 -6.05 -0.30
CA ALA A 79 -0.21 -5.47 -1.19
C ALA A 79 -0.49 -6.38 -2.39
N PHE A 80 0.53 -7.04 -2.96
CA PHE A 80 0.34 -8.04 -4.00
C PHE A 80 -0.32 -9.33 -3.48
N ARG A 81 0.11 -9.84 -2.32
CA ARG A 81 -0.48 -11.04 -1.69
C ARG A 81 -1.99 -10.90 -1.47
N PHE A 82 -2.46 -9.70 -1.08
CA PHE A 82 -3.87 -9.40 -0.92
C PHE A 82 -4.54 -8.87 -2.20
N GLN A 83 -3.87 -8.97 -3.35
CA GLN A 83 -4.39 -8.62 -4.68
C GLN A 83 -4.80 -7.15 -4.82
N CYS A 84 -4.17 -6.23 -4.09
CA CYS A 84 -4.23 -4.80 -4.37
C CYS A 84 -3.39 -4.44 -5.60
N LEU A 85 -2.32 -5.20 -5.83
CA LEU A 85 -1.44 -5.09 -7.00
C LEU A 85 -1.66 -6.27 -7.93
N THR A 86 -1.50 -6.06 -9.23
CA THR A 86 -1.66 -7.09 -10.29
C THR A 86 -0.35 -7.73 -10.70
N SER A 87 0.79 -7.07 -10.47
CA SER A 87 2.11 -7.66 -10.71
C SER A 87 3.18 -7.05 -9.81
N LEU A 88 4.27 -7.80 -9.62
CA LEU A 88 5.53 -7.35 -9.05
C LEU A 88 6.69 -7.88 -9.88
N ARG A 89 7.65 -7.02 -10.22
CA ARG A 89 8.87 -7.40 -10.95
C ARG A 89 10.08 -6.64 -10.47
N TRP A 90 11.24 -7.29 -10.53
CA TRP A 90 12.52 -6.60 -10.35
C TRP A 90 12.89 -5.86 -11.63
N ALA A 91 13.27 -4.59 -11.48
CA ALA A 91 13.97 -3.78 -12.47
C ALA A 91 15.46 -3.71 -12.14
#